data_AF-A0A839VQ96-F1
#
_entry.id   AF-A0A839VQ96-F1
#
_cell.length_a   1.000
_cell.length_b   1.000
_cell.length_c   1.000
_cell.angle_alpha   90.00
_cell.angle_beta   90.00
_cell.angle_gamma   90.00
#
_symmetry.space_group_name_H-M   'P 1'
#
loop_
_entity.id
_entity.type
_entity.pdbx_description
1 polymer ?
#
loop_
_entity_poly.entity_id
_entity_poly.type
_entity_poly.pdbx_seq_one_letter_code
_entity_poly.pdbx_strand_id
1 'polypeptide(L)' 'MKEICEREGLTLNDICTQIDQRRGEANLTASIRVFIVSYFRNAIGSRGFSEDGPSSILRKAMDDAIPPFD' A
#
# COMPACT_ATOMS: atom_id res chain seq x y z
N MET A 1 -4.26 -2.75 7.84
CA MET A 1 -4.73 -1.41 7.42
C MET A 1 -4.51 -0.37 8.52
N LYS A 2 -5.11 -0.52 9.71
CA LYS A 2 -4.95 0.43 10.82
C LYS A 2 -3.48 0.72 11.17
N GLU A 3 -2.66 -0.31 11.31
CA GLU A 3 -1.23 -0.18 11.58
C GLU A 3 -0.44 0.52 10.46
N ILE A 4 -0.86 0.36 9.20
CA ILE A 4 -0.28 1.05 8.04
C ILE A 4 -0.66 2.53 8.09
N CYS A 5 -1.92 2.84 8.41
CA CYS A 5 -2.41 4.20 8.59
C CYS A 5 -1.66 4.95 9.70
N GLU A 6 -1.49 4.32 10.86
CA GLU A 6 -0.77 4.90 12.00
C GLU A 6 0.70 5.14 11.66
N ARG A 7 1.34 4.20 10.95
CA ARG A 7 2.75 4.30 10.57
C ARG A 7 3.03 5.34 9.49
N GLU A 8 2.18 5.41 8.47
CA GLU A 8 2.36 6.34 7.35
C GLU A 8 1.73 7.72 7.64
N GLY A 9 1.03 7.88 8.75
CA GLY A 9 0.29 9.11 9.06
C GLY A 9 -0.87 9.39 8.09
N LEU A 10 -1.42 8.34 7.48
CA LEU A 10 -2.47 8.43 6.45
C LEU A 10 -3.79 7.90 6.97
N THR A 11 -4.90 8.49 6.52
CA THR A 11 -6.22 7.94 6.83
C THR A 11 -6.52 6.70 5.98
N LEU A 12 -7.44 5.86 6.45
CA LEU A 12 -7.92 4.73 5.65
C LEU A 12 -8.54 5.21 4.34
N ASN A 13 -9.20 6.37 4.36
CA ASN A 13 -9.77 6.99 3.18
C ASN A 13 -8.69 7.42 2.17
N ASP A 14 -7.57 8.00 2.63
CA ASP A 14 -6.43 8.35 1.76
C ASP A 14 -5.88 7.14 1.03
N ILE A 15 -5.62 6.06 1.76
CA ILE A 15 -5.07 4.84 1.15
C ILE A 15 -6.08 4.23 0.18
N CYS A 16 -7.35 4.15 0.58
CA CYS A 16 -8.41 3.61 -0.27
C CYS A 16 -8.58 4.45 -1.55
N THR A 17 -8.56 5.78 -1.44
CA THR A 17 -8.64 6.72 -2.57
C THR A 17 -7.44 6.58 -3.49
N GLN A 18 -6.23 6.43 -2.96
CA GLN A 18 -5.04 6.22 -3.78
C GLN A 18 -5.07 4.89 -4.52
N ILE A 19 -5.56 3.82 -3.88
CA ILE A 19 -5.76 2.52 -4.54
C ILE A 19 -6.86 2.64 -5.59
N ASP A 20 -7.96 3.32 -5.28
CA ASP A 20 -9.09 3.58 -6.18
C ASP A 20 -8.68 4.31 -7.47
N GLN A 21 -7.88 5.36 -7.33
CA GLN A 21 -7.37 6.13 -8.46
C GLN A 21 -6.40 5.34 -9.34
N ARG A 22 -5.73 4.32 -8.80
CA ARG A 22 -4.66 3.57 -9.49
C ARG A 22 -5.11 2.21 -10.02
N ARG A 23 -6.13 1.58 -9.43
CA ARG A 23 -6.58 0.23 -9.77
C ARG A 23 -7.24 0.12 -11.15
N GLY A 24 -7.62 1.24 -11.77
CA GLY A 24 -8.38 1.25 -13.01
C GLY A 24 -9.73 0.52 -12.85
N GLU A 25 -9.96 -0.50 -13.68
CA GLU A 25 -11.18 -1.34 -13.64
C GLU A 25 -11.09 -2.50 -12.63
N ALA A 26 -9.95 -2.68 -11.96
CA ALA A 26 -9.79 -3.75 -11.00
C ALA A 26 -10.67 -3.55 -9.74
N ASN A 27 -11.05 -4.66 -9.12
CA ASN A 27 -11.94 -4.65 -7.96
C ASN A 27 -11.21 -4.09 -6.72
N LEU A 28 -11.78 -3.05 -6.08
CA LEU A 28 -11.17 -2.35 -4.94
C LEU A 28 -10.73 -3.31 -3.83
N THR A 29 -11.58 -4.29 -3.50
CA THR A 29 -11.29 -5.27 -2.45
C THR A 29 -10.08 -6.15 -2.79
N ALA A 30 -9.90 -6.50 -4.08
CA ALA A 30 -8.76 -7.26 -4.54
C ALA A 30 -7.48 -6.43 -4.46
N SER A 31 -7.51 -5.19 -4.96
CA SER A 31 -6.36 -4.27 -4.90
C SER A 31 -5.95 -3.94 -3.47
N ILE A 32 -6.91 -3.78 -2.54
CA ILE A 32 -6.61 -3.60 -1.10
C ILE A 32 -5.88 -4.82 -0.54
N ARG A 33 -6.30 -6.05 -0.89
CA ARG A 33 -5.63 -7.27 -0.40
C ARG A 33 -4.18 -7.34 -0.90
N VAL A 34 -3.96 -7.06 -2.19
CA VAL A 34 -2.61 -7.04 -2.79
C VAL A 34 -1.76 -5.97 -2.13
N PHE A 35 -2.29 -4.75 -1.96
CA PHE A 35 -1.63 -3.65 -1.26
C PHE A 35 -1.15 -4.06 0.14
N ILE A 36 -2.03 -4.64 0.96
CA ILE A 36 -1.71 -5.03 2.34
C ILE A 36 -0.58 -6.09 2.35
N VAL A 37 -0.71 -7.14 1.53
CA VAL A 37 0.28 -8.21 1.46
C VAL A 37 1.63 -7.66 1.00
N SER A 38 1.63 -6.81 -0.03
CA SER A 38 2.84 -6.20 -0.57
C SER A 38 3.51 -5.27 0.44
N TYR A 39 2.74 -4.47 1.17
CA TYR A 39 3.25 -3.59 2.22
C TYR A 39 3.99 -4.37 3.30
N PHE A 40 3.36 -5.42 3.85
CA PHE A 40 4.02 -6.24 4.87
C PHE A 40 5.21 -7.02 4.32
N ARG A 41 5.15 -7.53 3.09
CA ARG A 41 6.27 -8.24 2.46
C ARG A 41 7.50 -7.33 2.29
N ASN A 42 7.29 -6.09 1.86
CA ASN A 42 8.34 -5.09 1.75
C ASN A 42 8.83 -4.61 3.13
N ALA A 43 7.94 -4.52 4.12
CA ALA A 43 8.31 -4.17 5.50
C ALA A 43 9.17 -5.24 6.18
N ILE A 44 8.97 -6.52 5.87
CA ILE A 44 9.77 -7.64 6.39
C ILE A 44 11.14 -7.72 5.71
N GLY A 45 11.21 -7.43 4.40
CA GLY A 45 12.45 -7.47 3.62
C GLY A 45 13.39 -6.29 3.88
N SER A 46 12.84 -5.12 4.25
CA SER A 46 13.61 -3.95 4.64
C SER A 46 14.03 -4.11 6.10
N ARG A 47 15.27 -4.55 6.36
CA ARG A 47 15.83 -4.87 7.70
C ARG A 47 16.03 -3.65 8.63
N GLY A 48 15.20 -2.63 8.49
CA GLY A 48 15.14 -1.46 9.35
C GLY A 48 13.79 -0.81 9.16
N PHE A 49 13.00 -0.78 10.23
CA PHE A 49 11.87 0.13 10.36
C PHE A 49 12.45 1.55 10.50
N SER A 50 13.01 2.11 9.43
CA SER A 50 13.51 3.49 9.45
C SER A 50 12.30 4.42 9.57
N GLU A 51 12.31 5.25 10.61
CA GLU A 51 11.20 6.11 11.05
C GLU A 51 11.09 7.43 10.27
N ASP A 52 11.85 7.61 9.18
CA ASP A 52 12.00 8.90 8.51
C ASP A 52 11.34 8.91 7.12
N GLY A 53 10.09 9.36 7.08
CA GLY A 53 9.36 9.74 5.85
C GLY A 53 8.38 8.69 5.29
N PRO A 54 7.52 9.08 4.32
CA PRO A 54 6.59 8.16 3.67
C PRO A 54 7.38 6.99 3.09
N SER A 55 7.12 5.81 3.64
CA SER A 55 8.05 4.70 3.52
C SER A 55 8.19 4.33 2.04
N SER A 56 9.41 4.08 1.58
CA SER A 56 9.65 3.44 0.28
C SER A 56 8.82 2.15 0.11
N ILE A 57 8.50 1.51 1.23
CA ILE A 57 7.55 0.41 1.40
C ILE A 57 6.14 0.78 0.91
N LEU A 58 5.57 1.91 1.32
CA LEU A 58 4.24 2.36 0.91
C LEU A 58 4.19 2.57 -0.60
N ARG A 59 5.17 3.32 -1.13
CA ARG A 59 5.27 3.61 -2.56
C ARG A 59 5.29 2.32 -3.39
N LYS A 60 6.05 1.33 -2.94
CA LYS A 60 6.21 0.05 -3.64
C LYS A 60 4.97 -0.84 -3.50
N ALA A 61 4.34 -0.85 -2.33
CA ALA A 61 3.08 -1.55 -2.13
C ALA A 61 1.94 -0.99 -2.99
N MET A 62 1.93 0.33 -3.21
CA MET A 62 0.93 0.97 -4.07
C MET A 62 1.14 0.69 -5.56
N ASP A 63 2.39 0.51 -5.99
CA ASP A 63 2.72 0.10 -7.36
C ASP A 63 2.28 -1.35 -7.61
N ASP A 64 2.59 -2.24 -6.67
CA ASP A 64 2.26 -3.67 -6.72
C ASP A 64 0.74 -3.94 -6.59
N ALA A 65 -0.01 -3.03 -5.96
CA ALA A 65 -1.46 -3.10 -5.85
C ALA A 65 -2.21 -2.83 -7.17
N ILE A 66 -1.51 -2.33 -8.18
CA ILE A 66 -2.04 -2.17 -9.53
C ILE A 66 -1.77 -3.50 -10.26
N PRO A 67 -2.80 -4.31 -10.54
CA PRO A 67 -2.58 -5.48 -11.37
C PRO A 67 -2.02 -5.02 -12.73
N PRO A 68 -1.02 -5.72 -13.30
CA PRO A 68 -0.64 -5.45 -14.68
C PRO A 68 -1.91 -5.56 -15.53
N PHE A 69 -2.13 -4.57 -16.40
CA PHE A 69 -3.25 -4.54 -17.34
C PHE A 69 -3.46 -5.92 -17.98
N ASP A 70 -4.70 -6.40 -17.97
CA ASP A 70 -5.17 -7.47 -18.86
C ASP A 70 -5.72 -6.82 -20.14
#